data_AF-A0A9P7EUB6-F1
#
_entry.id   AF-A0A9P7EUB6-F1
#
_cell.length_a   1.000
_cell.length_b   1.000
_cell.length_c   1.000
_cell.angle_alpha   90.00
_cell.angle_beta   90.00
_cell.angle_gamma   90.00
#
_symmetry.space_group_name_H-M   'P 1'
#
loop_
_entity.id
_entity.type
_entity.pdbx_description
1 polymer ?
#
loop_
_entity_poly.entity_id
_entity_poly.type
_entity_poly.pdbx_seq_one_letter_code
_entity_poly.pdbx_strand_id
1 'polypeptide(L)'
;MLQNPSFLGICCFVFTWRSDLHWLYDLLREGNTWEELHRQYLTQLNQVSTVQGLVLATAAVFISSNPPLVNDVDYTSKASYACLAESLVFSLFGLLFQLKVSAAGILFQKRSAAEIIIERRWRIFWHLLGMAVPIVIFTISVVLLLIAIVLTGFTILPPFFEPMLPPCSHEW
;
A
#
# COMPACT_ATOMS: atom_id res chain seq x y z
N MET A 1 24.15 -18.57 8.76
CA MET A 1 24.42 -17.11 8.72
C MET A 1 23.10 -16.34 8.70
N LEU A 2 22.45 -16.18 9.86
CA LEU A 2 21.30 -15.29 10.07
C LEU A 2 21.68 -14.43 11.28
N GLN A 3 22.49 -13.41 11.05
CA GLN A 3 23.20 -12.67 12.10
C GLN A 3 22.84 -11.18 12.05
N ASN A 4 21.54 -10.87 12.19
CA ASN A 4 21.14 -9.59 12.75
C ASN A 4 19.69 -9.67 13.30
N PRO A 5 19.50 -9.79 14.62
CA PRO A 5 18.17 -9.89 15.23
C PRO A 5 17.34 -8.61 15.05
N SER A 6 17.99 -7.47 14.82
CA SER A 6 17.36 -6.17 14.56
C SER A 6 16.61 -6.12 13.23
N PHE A 7 17.19 -6.65 12.16
CA PHE A 7 16.55 -6.66 10.84
C PHE A 7 15.33 -7.58 10.83
N LEU A 8 15.45 -8.74 11.48
CA LEU A 8 14.34 -9.68 11.63
C LEU A 8 13.22 -9.12 12.52
N GLY A 9 13.56 -8.31 13.52
CA GLY A 9 12.62 -7.59 14.38
C GLY A 9 11.84 -6.49 13.65
N ILE A 10 12.51 -5.66 12.83
CA ILE A 10 11.86 -4.64 12.00
C ILE A 10 10.91 -5.30 10.99
N CYS A 11 11.39 -6.36 10.35
CA CYS A 11 10.57 -7.23 9.52
C CYS A 11 9.35 -7.73 10.31
N CYS A 12 9.50 -8.41 11.44
CA CYS A 12 8.39 -8.93 12.26
C CYS A 12 7.38 -7.85 12.66
N PHE A 13 7.87 -6.67 13.05
CA PHE A 13 7.06 -5.52 13.40
C PHE A 13 6.22 -5.04 12.21
N VAL A 14 6.83 -4.94 11.03
CA VAL A 14 6.11 -4.63 9.78
C VAL A 14 5.16 -5.76 9.36
N PHE A 15 5.49 -7.03 9.65
CA PHE A 15 4.73 -8.23 9.26
C PHE A 15 3.46 -8.46 10.09
N THR A 16 3.49 -8.17 11.40
CA THR A 16 2.42 -8.60 12.34
C THR A 16 1.93 -7.51 13.27
N TRP A 17 2.51 -6.30 13.17
CA TRP A 17 2.37 -5.25 14.19
C TRP A 17 2.80 -5.74 15.60
N ARG A 18 3.47 -6.89 15.67
CA ARG A 18 4.02 -7.51 16.89
C ARG A 18 5.52 -7.68 16.73
N SER A 19 6.26 -7.31 17.76
CA SER A 19 7.72 -7.43 17.83
C SER A 19 8.18 -8.85 18.19
N ASP A 20 7.25 -9.81 18.33
CA ASP A 20 7.52 -11.05 19.06
C ASP A 20 7.98 -12.18 18.14
N LEU A 21 9.31 -12.34 18.11
CA LEU A 21 9.99 -13.41 17.40
C LEU A 21 9.66 -14.80 17.96
N HIS A 22 9.34 -14.89 19.25
CA HIS A 22 9.01 -16.15 19.90
C HIS A 22 7.68 -16.69 19.39
N TRP A 23 6.70 -15.81 19.17
CA TRP A 23 5.42 -16.16 18.58
C TRP A 23 5.58 -16.74 17.17
N LEU A 24 6.44 -16.14 16.33
CA LEU A 24 6.71 -16.68 14.99
C LEU A 24 7.36 -18.07 15.09
N TYR A 25 8.24 -18.28 16.06
CA TYR A 25 8.91 -19.56 16.27
C TYR A 25 7.94 -20.66 16.72
N ASP A 26 6.99 -20.34 17.61
CA ASP A 26 5.95 -21.28 18.04
C ASP A 26 4.95 -21.57 16.93
N LEU A 27 4.59 -20.56 16.12
CA LEU A 27 3.76 -20.73 14.93
C LEU A 27 4.40 -21.68 13.90
N LEU A 28 5.72 -21.62 13.74
CA LEU A 28 6.47 -22.53 12.87
C LEU A 28 6.61 -23.94 13.45
N ARG A 29 6.49 -24.09 14.77
CA ARG A 29 6.61 -25.36 15.49
C ARG A 29 5.31 -26.16 15.47
N GLU A 30 4.17 -25.48 15.57
CA GLU A 30 2.84 -26.08 15.50
C GLU A 30 2.28 -25.94 14.07
N GLY A 31 2.60 -26.90 13.21
CA GLY A 31 2.22 -26.88 11.78
C GLY A 31 0.71 -26.74 11.51
N ASN A 32 -0.14 -27.11 12.47
CA ASN A 32 -1.60 -26.97 12.36
C ASN A 32 -2.04 -25.50 12.44
N THR A 33 -1.27 -24.65 13.12
CA THR A 33 -1.55 -23.22 13.31
C THR A 33 -1.22 -22.41 12.05
N TRP A 34 -0.34 -22.94 11.19
CA TRP A 34 0.04 -22.31 9.92
C TRP A 34 -1.11 -22.25 8.91
N GLU A 35 -1.89 -23.33 8.76
CA GLU A 35 -2.99 -23.37 7.79
C GLU A 35 -4.07 -22.35 8.11
N GLU A 36 -4.42 -22.22 9.39
CA GLU A 36 -5.40 -21.23 9.84
C GLU A 36 -4.88 -19.79 9.65
N LEU A 37 -3.60 -19.55 9.96
CA LEU A 37 -2.98 -18.24 9.72
C LEU A 37 -2.96 -17.89 8.22
N HIS A 38 -2.58 -18.83 7.37
CA HIS A 38 -2.54 -18.64 5.91
C HIS A 38 -3.95 -18.39 5.35
N ARG A 39 -4.97 -19.09 5.86
CA ARG A 39 -6.38 -18.87 5.49
C ARG A 39 -6.86 -17.47 5.88
N GLN A 40 -6.55 -17.03 7.10
CA GLN A 40 -6.86 -15.68 7.57
C GLN A 40 -6.14 -14.63 6.73
N TYR A 41 -4.86 -14.84 6.44
CA TYR A 41 -4.09 -13.96 5.57
C TYR A 41 -4.71 -13.83 4.17
N LEU A 42 -5.11 -14.93 3.52
CA LEU A 42 -5.75 -14.86 2.20
C LEU A 42 -7.06 -14.07 2.22
N THR A 43 -7.80 -14.15 3.32
CA THR A 43 -9.04 -13.38 3.51
C THR A 43 -8.73 -11.88 3.66
N GLN A 44 -7.74 -11.54 4.48
CA GLN A 44 -7.28 -10.15 4.63
C GLN A 44 -6.71 -9.61 3.31
N LEU A 45 -5.95 -10.42 2.57
CA LEU A 45 -5.39 -10.05 1.28
C LEU A 45 -6.49 -9.69 0.27
N ASN A 46 -7.61 -10.42 0.29
CA ASN A 46 -8.76 -10.11 -0.56
C ASN A 46 -9.42 -8.77 -0.18
N GLN A 47 -9.52 -8.47 1.11
CA GLN A 47 -10.02 -7.17 1.58
C GLN A 47 -9.08 -6.04 1.14
N VAL A 48 -7.76 -6.20 1.34
CA VAL A 48 -6.75 -5.23 0.91
C VAL A 48 -6.80 -5.02 -0.61
N SER A 49 -6.91 -6.09 -1.40
CA SER A 49 -7.06 -6.03 -2.85
C SER A 49 -8.30 -5.24 -3.27
N THR A 50 -9.42 -5.44 -2.58
CA THR A 50 -10.66 -4.69 -2.83
C THR A 50 -10.45 -3.19 -2.61
N VAL A 51 -9.85 -2.81 -1.47
CA VAL A 51 -9.57 -1.40 -1.15
C VAL A 51 -8.53 -0.81 -2.11
N GLN A 52 -7.51 -1.58 -2.49
CA GLN A 52 -6.51 -1.14 -3.46
C GLN A 52 -7.10 -0.92 -4.86
N GLY A 53 -8.09 -1.73 -5.25
CA GLY A 53 -8.88 -1.51 -6.46
C GLY A 53 -9.66 -0.19 -6.42
N LEU A 54 -10.19 0.19 -5.26
CA LEU A 54 -10.83 1.49 -5.07
C LEU A 54 -9.81 2.63 -5.24
N VAL A 55 -8.65 2.53 -4.59
CA VAL A 55 -7.55 3.52 -4.72
C VAL A 55 -7.13 3.67 -6.19
N LEU A 56 -6.97 2.55 -6.90
CA LEU A 56 -6.65 2.54 -8.33
C LEU A 56 -7.72 3.28 -9.15
N ALA A 57 -9.00 2.94 -8.94
CA ALA A 57 -10.11 3.53 -9.66
C ALA A 57 -10.21 5.05 -9.38
N THR A 58 -10.05 5.46 -8.13
CA THR A 58 -10.02 6.87 -7.74
C THR A 58 -8.89 7.63 -8.43
N ALA A 59 -7.66 7.10 -8.40
CA ALA A 59 -6.53 7.71 -9.08
C ALA A 59 -6.77 7.80 -10.60
N ALA A 60 -7.32 6.75 -11.21
CA ALA A 60 -7.66 6.74 -12.63
C ALA A 60 -8.72 7.78 -13.00
N VAL A 61 -9.75 7.96 -12.16
CA VAL A 61 -10.78 8.98 -12.36
C VAL A 61 -10.17 10.38 -12.32
N PHE A 62 -9.34 10.69 -11.32
CA PHE A 62 -8.67 12.00 -11.23
C PHE A 62 -7.73 12.27 -12.39
N ILE A 63 -7.05 11.25 -12.92
CA ILE A 63 -6.14 11.40 -14.07
C ILE A 63 -6.91 11.57 -15.39
N SER A 64 -8.04 10.87 -15.56
CA SER A 64 -8.80 10.85 -16.81
C SER A 64 -9.87 11.95 -16.93
N SER A 65 -10.28 12.53 -15.79
CA SER A 65 -11.30 13.57 -15.75
C SER A 65 -10.68 14.95 -15.84
N ASN A 66 -11.33 15.85 -16.56
CA ASN A 66 -10.97 17.26 -16.53
C ASN A 66 -11.52 17.92 -15.25
N PRO A 67 -10.78 18.88 -14.64
CA PRO A 67 -11.28 19.62 -13.49
C PRO A 67 -12.58 20.35 -13.86
N PRO A 68 -13.67 20.17 -13.07
CA PRO A 68 -14.95 20.81 -13.36
C PRO A 68 -14.85 22.33 -13.26
N LEU A 69 -13.98 22.85 -12.38
CA LEU A 69 -13.58 24.25 -12.31
C LEU A 69 -12.10 24.34 -11.91
N VAL A 70 -11.27 24.88 -12.80
CA VAL A 70 -9.82 25.09 -12.56
C VAL A 70 -9.57 25.99 -11.35
N ASN A 71 -10.52 26.89 -11.04
CA ASN A 71 -10.41 27.83 -9.92
C ASN A 71 -10.75 27.23 -8.55
N ASP A 72 -11.48 26.11 -8.50
CA ASP A 72 -11.90 25.51 -7.24
C ASP A 72 -11.06 24.30 -6.85
N VAL A 73 -10.49 23.54 -7.81
CA VAL A 73 -9.71 22.33 -7.52
C VAL A 73 -8.67 22.10 -8.62
N ASP A 74 -7.42 22.52 -8.40
CA ASP A 74 -6.32 22.26 -9.35
C ASP A 74 -5.56 20.97 -8.99
N TYR A 75 -6.13 19.82 -9.38
CA TYR A 75 -5.42 18.54 -9.38
C TYR A 75 -4.56 18.31 -10.65
N THR A 76 -4.51 19.29 -11.56
CA THR A 76 -3.67 19.25 -12.77
C THR A 76 -2.28 19.82 -12.55
N SER A 77 -2.00 20.35 -11.35
CA SER A 77 -0.65 20.72 -10.95
C SER A 77 0.31 19.54 -11.12
N LYS A 78 1.54 19.84 -11.57
CA LYS A 78 2.56 18.80 -11.85
C LYS A 78 2.82 17.90 -10.65
N ALA A 79 2.75 18.44 -9.43
CA ALA A 79 2.99 17.71 -8.19
C ALA A 79 1.82 16.77 -7.83
N SER A 80 0.57 17.25 -7.90
CA SER A 80 -0.62 16.42 -7.65
C SER A 80 -0.74 15.31 -8.69
N TYR A 81 -0.54 15.65 -9.97
CA TYR A 81 -0.61 14.70 -11.06
C TYR A 81 0.48 13.61 -10.97
N ALA A 82 1.70 13.97 -10.60
CA ALA A 82 2.77 12.99 -10.37
C ALA A 82 2.41 12.02 -9.23
N CYS A 83 1.92 12.53 -8.09
CA CYS A 83 1.50 11.69 -6.96
C CYS A 83 0.34 10.76 -7.33
N LEU A 84 -0.64 11.23 -8.11
CA LEU A 84 -1.75 10.41 -8.62
C LEU A 84 -1.25 9.30 -9.55
N ALA A 85 -0.35 9.63 -10.48
CA ALA A 85 0.22 8.67 -11.41
C ALA A 85 1.04 7.60 -10.69
N GLU A 86 1.85 7.98 -9.70
CA GLU A 86 2.58 7.04 -8.86
C GLU A 86 1.63 6.15 -8.05
N SER A 87 0.61 6.73 -7.40
CA SER A 87 -0.44 5.98 -6.70
C SER A 87 -1.12 4.97 -7.62
N LEU A 88 -1.39 5.32 -8.88
CA LEU A 88 -1.97 4.42 -9.86
C LEU A 88 -1.02 3.25 -10.18
N VAL A 89 0.26 3.54 -10.47
CA VAL A 89 1.26 2.51 -10.78
C VAL A 89 1.49 1.57 -9.61
N PHE A 90 1.65 2.10 -8.39
CA PHE A 90 1.80 1.29 -7.18
C PHE A 90 0.55 0.46 -6.88
N SER A 91 -0.64 1.03 -7.08
CA SER A 91 -1.89 0.28 -6.94
C SER A 91 -1.97 -0.88 -7.91
N LEU A 92 -1.67 -0.65 -9.19
CA LEU A 92 -1.70 -1.67 -10.23
C LEU A 92 -0.66 -2.77 -9.98
N PHE A 93 0.58 -2.37 -9.67
CA PHE A 93 1.66 -3.31 -9.38
C PHE A 93 1.34 -4.17 -8.14
N GLY A 94 0.83 -3.54 -7.07
CA GLY A 94 0.46 -4.27 -5.86
C GLY A 94 -0.70 -5.24 -6.10
N LEU A 95 -1.71 -4.89 -6.91
CA LEU A 95 -2.79 -5.81 -7.28
C LEU A 95 -2.28 -7.02 -8.08
N LEU A 96 -1.40 -6.79 -9.06
CA LEU A 96 -0.77 -7.87 -9.82
C LEU A 96 0.06 -8.79 -8.91
N PHE A 97 0.80 -8.20 -7.96
CA PHE A 97 1.58 -8.96 -7.00
C PHE A 97 0.69 -9.77 -6.05
N GLN A 98 -0.39 -9.16 -5.53
CA GLN A 98 -1.39 -9.84 -4.69
C GLN A 98 -2.03 -11.01 -5.42
N LEU A 99 -2.37 -10.85 -6.69
CA LEU A 99 -2.91 -11.92 -7.53
C LEU A 99 -1.91 -13.09 -7.69
N LYS A 100 -0.62 -12.78 -7.88
CA LYS A 100 0.42 -13.81 -7.96
C LYS A 100 0.60 -14.54 -6.62
N VAL A 101 0.60 -13.80 -5.51
CA VAL A 101 0.74 -14.37 -4.16
C VAL A 101 -0.47 -15.20 -3.78
N SER A 102 -1.68 -14.78 -4.10
CA SER A 102 -2.90 -15.56 -3.83
C SER A 102 -2.95 -16.83 -4.66
N ALA A 103 -2.61 -16.76 -5.96
CA ALA A 103 -2.52 -17.93 -6.82
C ALA A 103 -1.46 -18.94 -6.32
N ALA A 104 -0.30 -18.45 -5.92
CA ALA A 104 0.72 -19.29 -5.27
C ALA A 104 0.19 -19.88 -3.96
N GLY A 105 -0.43 -19.06 -3.10
CA GLY A 105 -0.98 -19.47 -1.82
C GLY A 105 -2.02 -20.59 -1.91
N ILE A 106 -2.86 -20.58 -2.94
CA ILE A 106 -3.84 -21.65 -3.21
C ILE A 106 -3.14 -22.95 -3.62
N LEU A 107 -2.08 -22.87 -4.43
CA LEU A 107 -1.28 -24.03 -4.80
C LEU A 107 -0.57 -24.63 -3.58
N PHE A 108 -0.10 -23.77 -2.67
CA PHE A 108 0.51 -24.19 -1.41
C PHE A 108 -0.52 -24.82 -0.45
N GLN A 109 -1.75 -24.32 -0.39
CA GLN A 109 -2.80 -24.92 0.44
C GLN A 109 -3.17 -26.36 0.00
N LYS A 110 -3.06 -26.67 -1.31
CA LYS A 110 -3.31 -28.02 -1.82
C LYS A 110 -2.21 -29.03 -1.48
N ARG A 111 -1.02 -28.56 -1.12
CA ARG A 111 0.14 -29.40 -0.78
C ARG A 111 0.25 -29.40 0.74
N SER A 112 0.27 -30.58 1.37
CA SER A 112 0.25 -30.68 2.84
C SER A 112 1.35 -29.79 3.44
N ALA A 113 0.96 -28.82 4.27
CA ALA A 113 1.87 -27.83 4.86
C ALA A 113 3.03 -28.52 5.61
N ALA A 114 2.78 -29.72 6.15
CA ALA A 114 3.76 -30.56 6.80
C ALA A 114 4.94 -30.98 5.90
N GLU A 115 4.71 -31.25 4.60
CA GLU A 115 5.79 -31.62 3.67
C GLU A 115 6.69 -30.42 3.32
N ILE A 116 6.11 -29.23 3.22
CA ILE A 116 6.84 -28.01 2.81
C ILE A 116 7.61 -27.40 3.99
N ILE A 117 7.09 -27.50 5.21
CA ILE A 117 7.72 -26.96 6.43
C ILE A 117 9.00 -27.71 6.79
N ILE A 118 9.08 -29.02 6.50
CA ILE A 118 10.24 -29.86 6.83
C ILE A 118 11.46 -29.55 5.94
N GLU A 119 11.25 -29.11 4.69
CA GLU A 119 12.32 -29.19 3.69
C GLU A 119 13.25 -27.96 3.61
N ARG A 120 12.86 -26.76 4.07
CA ARG A 120 13.77 -25.59 4.16
C ARG A 120 13.15 -24.36 4.86
N ARG A 121 13.69 -23.99 6.03
CA ARG A 121 13.33 -22.76 6.79
C ARG A 121 13.40 -21.46 5.96
N TRP A 122 14.29 -21.39 4.97
CA TRP A 122 14.44 -20.25 4.06
C TRP A 122 13.20 -20.03 3.17
N ARG A 123 12.51 -21.10 2.76
CA ARG A 123 11.32 -20.99 1.89
C ARG A 123 10.15 -20.34 2.63
N ILE A 124 10.04 -20.60 3.93
CA ILE A 124 9.00 -20.00 4.79
C ILE A 124 9.28 -18.51 4.97
N PHE A 125 10.54 -18.12 5.15
CA PHE A 125 10.92 -16.71 5.18
C PHE A 125 10.55 -15.98 3.88
N TRP A 126 10.81 -16.58 2.71
CA TRP A 126 10.39 -16.00 1.43
C TRP A 126 8.87 -15.94 1.25
N HIS A 127 8.13 -16.90 1.80
CA HIS A 127 6.67 -16.85 1.81
C HIS A 127 6.15 -15.71 2.67
N LEU A 128 6.63 -15.61 3.91
CA LEU A 128 6.31 -14.52 4.81
C LEU A 128 6.65 -13.17 4.14
N LEU A 129 7.84 -13.05 3.56
CA LEU A 129 8.27 -11.86 2.83
C LEU A 129 7.33 -11.53 1.66
N GLY A 130 6.96 -12.52 0.85
CA GLY A 130 5.96 -12.39 -0.20
C GLY A 130 4.59 -11.96 0.32
N MET A 131 4.26 -12.24 1.59
CA MET A 131 3.01 -11.83 2.21
C MET A 131 3.01 -10.37 2.70
N ALA A 132 4.15 -9.77 3.09
CA ALA A 132 4.15 -8.34 3.48
C ALA A 132 4.29 -7.37 2.31
N VAL A 133 5.04 -7.72 1.28
CA VAL A 133 5.22 -6.87 0.10
C VAL A 133 3.90 -6.23 -0.39
N PRO A 134 2.78 -6.96 -0.52
CA PRO A 134 1.53 -6.36 -0.97
C PRO A 134 0.93 -5.36 0.02
N ILE A 135 1.09 -5.56 1.33
CA ILE A 135 0.61 -4.66 2.39
C ILE A 135 1.42 -3.36 2.38
N VAL A 136 2.74 -3.45 2.22
CA VAL A 136 3.63 -2.28 2.15
C VAL A 136 3.32 -1.46 0.90
N ILE A 137 3.19 -2.12 -0.27
CA ILE A 137 2.85 -1.43 -1.52
C ILE A 137 1.48 -0.75 -1.42
N PHE A 138 0.49 -1.44 -0.83
CA PHE A 138 -0.83 -0.86 -0.57
C PHE A 138 -0.73 0.40 0.30
N THR A 139 0.02 0.34 1.40
CA THR A 139 0.20 1.46 2.32
C THR A 139 0.83 2.66 1.63
N ILE A 140 1.90 2.43 0.85
CA ILE A 140 2.57 3.47 0.06
C ILE A 140 1.58 4.11 -0.91
N SER A 141 0.78 3.31 -1.61
CA SER A 141 -0.21 3.80 -2.56
C SER A 141 -1.26 4.70 -1.90
N VAL A 142 -1.81 4.28 -0.75
CA VAL A 142 -2.78 5.07 0.00
C VAL A 142 -2.16 6.40 0.47
N VAL A 143 -0.93 6.37 0.97
CA VAL A 143 -0.23 7.59 1.41
C VAL A 143 -0.02 8.56 0.25
N LEU A 144 0.40 8.07 -0.92
CA LEU A 144 0.56 8.89 -2.12
C LEU A 144 -0.77 9.49 -2.59
N LEU A 145 -1.86 8.72 -2.56
CA LEU A 145 -3.19 9.23 -2.89
C LEU A 145 -3.62 10.34 -1.92
N LEU A 146 -3.41 10.13 -0.62
CA LEU A 146 -3.74 11.14 0.40
C LEU A 146 -2.92 12.41 0.20
N ILE A 147 -1.62 12.29 -0.09
CA ILE A 147 -0.77 13.45 -0.41
C ILE A 147 -1.30 14.18 -1.64
N ALA A 148 -1.70 13.46 -2.70
CA ALA A 148 -2.26 14.08 -3.89
C ALA A 148 -3.55 14.87 -3.60
N ILE A 149 -4.46 14.29 -2.79
CA ILE A 149 -5.70 14.96 -2.36
C ILE A 149 -5.38 16.20 -1.53
N VAL A 150 -4.42 16.11 -0.62
CA VAL A 150 -3.99 17.22 0.23
C VAL A 150 -3.37 18.35 -0.59
N LEU A 151 -2.46 18.04 -1.53
CA LEU A 151 -1.85 19.02 -2.43
C LEU A 151 -2.91 19.74 -3.28
N THR A 152 -3.89 18.97 -3.76
CA THR A 152 -5.05 19.49 -4.50
C THR A 152 -5.91 20.41 -3.64
N GLY A 153 -6.01 20.15 -2.32
CA GLY A 153 -6.74 21.00 -1.39
C GLY A 153 -5.99 22.30 -1.02
N PHE A 154 -4.67 22.24 -0.90
CA PHE A 154 -3.84 23.40 -0.53
C PHE A 154 -3.69 24.42 -1.67
N THR A 155 -3.83 24.02 -2.94
CA THR A 155 -3.88 24.96 -4.06
C THR A 155 -5.14 25.83 -4.09
N ILE A 156 -6.17 25.48 -3.32
CA ILE A 156 -7.46 26.18 -3.23
C ILE A 156 -7.43 27.30 -2.18
N LEU A 157 -6.43 27.32 -1.28
CA LEU A 157 -6.33 28.43 -0.32
C LEU A 157 -5.86 29.67 -1.07
N PRO A 158 -6.68 30.72 -1.25
CA PRO A 158 -6.18 31.97 -1.80
C PRO A 158 -5.02 32.44 -0.92
N PRO A 159 -4.00 33.11 -1.47
CA PRO A 159 -3.04 33.80 -0.63
C PRO A 159 -3.84 34.76 0.25
N PHE A 160 -4.01 34.43 1.53
CA PHE A 160 -4.65 35.28 2.54
C PHE A 160 -3.79 36.54 2.86
N PHE A 161 -2.92 36.93 1.92
CA PHE A 161 -1.90 37.95 2.03
C PHE A 161 -1.69 38.64 0.67
N GLU A 162 -2.77 39.01 -0.03
CA GLU A 162 -2.69 40.13 -0.97
C GLU A 162 -3.08 41.42 -0.23
N PRO A 163 -2.13 42.34 0.05
CA PRO A 163 -2.49 43.66 0.53
C PRO A 163 -3.31 44.36 -0.57
N MET A 164 -4.52 44.77 -0.24
CA MET A 164 -5.37 45.59 -1.09
C MET A 164 -4.59 46.84 -1.56
N LEU A 165 -4.09 46.82 -2.79
CA LEU A 165 -3.65 48.03 -3.46
C LEU A 165 -4.90 48.81 -3.92
N PRO A 166 -5.03 50.10 -3.58
CA PRO A 166 -6.16 50.89 -4.02
C PRO A 166 -6.13 51.05 -5.55
N PRO A 167 -7.30 51.15 -6.20
CA PRO A 167 -7.37 51.36 -7.65
C PRO A 167 -6.75 52.72 -7.99
N CYS A 168 -5.71 52.72 -8.81
CA CYS A 168 -5.22 53.94 -9.46
C CYS A 168 -6.32 54.48 -10.38
N SER A 169 -6.97 55.55 -9.94
CA SER A 169 -7.80 56.43 -10.76
C SER A 169 -6.90 57.14 -11.78
N HIS A 170 -6.89 56.66 -13.02
CA HIS A 170 -6.46 57.48 -14.16
C HIS A 170 -7.69 58.20 -14.72
N GLU A 171 -8.05 59.31 -14.08
CA GLU A 171 -8.53 60.48 -14.81
C GLU A 171 -7.30 61.30 -15.17
N TRP A 172 -7.14 61.62 -16.46
CA TRP A 172 -6.62 62.84 -17.10
C TRP A 172 -6.33 62.50 -18.58
#